data_AF-A0A1J9P759-F1
#
_entry.id   AF-A0A1J9P759-F1
#
_cell.length_a   1.000
_cell.length_b   1.000
_cell.length_c   1.000
_cell.angle_alpha   90.00
_cell.angle_beta   90.00
_cell.angle_gamma   90.00
#
_symmetry.space_group_name_H-M   'P 1'
#
loop_
_entity.id
_entity.type
_entity.pdbx_description
1 polymer ?
#
loop_
_entity_poly.entity_id
_entity_poly.type
_entity_poly.pdbx_seq_one_letter_code
_entity_poly.pdbx_strand_id
1 'polypeptide(L)'
;MLLPALLLGYLLPTLLLFQEYTDHRLADAMTILCHRTPPAGKPMADIPSLKAVYVSSFCAAAFIHIFTLSPALSRYPNLTLAKIFVPYSINISGDLRFISVSERIRSLWLADYWVIWTATMAWCVLAVWDMNRVDRARVNLRVVFVIVVLGAVALGPGATIVAVWYWREEKMAKVLFRKDWRSPTK
;
A
#
# COMPACT_ATOMS: atom_id res chain seq x y z
N MET A 1 -26.18 -4.85 -3.37
CA MET A 1 -26.00 -4.06 -2.12
C MET A 1 -24.64 -3.36 -2.01
N LEU A 2 -23.73 -3.45 -2.99
CA LEU A 2 -22.47 -2.70 -2.97
C LEU A 2 -22.62 -1.21 -3.33
N LEU A 3 -23.60 -0.85 -4.18
CA LEU A 3 -23.74 0.52 -4.68
C LEU A 3 -23.88 1.58 -3.57
N PRO A 4 -24.72 1.41 -2.51
CA PRO A 4 -24.83 2.41 -1.45
C PRO A 4 -23.54 2.54 -0.63
N ALA A 5 -22.85 1.43 -0.37
CA ALA A 5 -21.60 1.42 0.39
C ALA A 5 -20.44 2.07 -0.40
N LEU A 6 -20.42 1.89 -1.72
CA LEU A 6 -19.44 2.51 -2.61
C LEU A 6 -19.68 4.02 -2.76
N LEU A 7 -20.94 4.43 -2.85
CA LEU A 7 -21.33 5.85 -2.86
C LEU A 7 -20.97 6.53 -1.53
N LEU A 8 -21.25 5.89 -0.39
CA LEU A 8 -20.98 6.49 0.92
C LEU A 8 -19.48 6.51 1.25
N GLY A 9 -18.76 5.43 0.93
CA GLY A 9 -17.35 5.26 1.29
C GLY A 9 -16.37 5.97 0.35
N TYR A 10 -16.72 6.12 -0.93
CA TYR A 10 -15.81 6.71 -1.93
C TYR A 10 -16.24 8.10 -2.38
N LEU A 11 -17.55 8.33 -2.52
CA LEU A 11 -18.07 9.58 -3.07
C LEU A 11 -18.13 10.68 -2.00
N LEU A 12 -18.41 10.35 -0.73
CA LEU A 12 -18.41 11.32 0.36
C LEU A 12 -17.01 11.93 0.61
N PRO A 13 -15.91 11.16 0.75
CA PRO A 13 -14.59 11.77 0.94
C PRO A 13 -14.11 12.55 -0.29
N THR A 14 -14.47 12.09 -1.49
CA THR A 14 -14.11 12.76 -2.74
C THR A 14 -14.86 14.10 -2.87
N LEU A 15 -16.15 14.15 -2.55
CA LEU A 15 -16.92 15.41 -2.53
C LEU A 15 -16.42 16.37 -1.45
N LEU A 16 -16.07 15.86 -0.26
CA LEU A 16 -15.48 16.68 0.80
C LEU A 16 -14.10 17.24 0.44
N LEU A 17 -13.32 16.55 -0.42
CA LEU A 17 -12.06 17.06 -0.96
C LEU A 17 -12.23 18.18 -1.99
N PHE A 18 -13.35 18.20 -2.71
CA PHE A 18 -13.66 19.22 -3.73
C PHE A 18 -14.56 20.35 -3.21
N GLN A 19 -15.11 20.22 -2.00
CA GLN A 19 -15.84 21.31 -1.36
C GLN A 19 -14.83 22.33 -0.85
N GLU A 20 -14.65 23.41 -1.62
CA GLU A 20 -13.86 24.57 -1.21
C GLU A 20 -14.31 25.01 0.18
N TYR A 21 -13.36 24.94 1.09
CA TYR A 21 -13.57 25.24 2.48
C TYR A 21 -13.82 26.75 2.61
N THR A 22 -15.09 27.13 2.56
CA THR A 22 -15.53 28.53 2.41
C THR A 22 -15.16 29.37 3.62
N ASP A 23 -14.86 28.72 4.74
CA ASP A 23 -14.52 29.36 6.01
C ASP A 23 -13.02 29.22 6.31
N HIS A 24 -12.26 30.24 5.94
CA HIS A 24 -10.80 30.31 6.12
C HIS A 24 -10.40 30.11 7.59
N ARG A 25 -11.29 30.46 8.53
CA ARG A 25 -11.05 30.33 9.97
C ARG A 25 -11.06 28.89 10.46
N LEU A 26 -11.90 28.04 9.89
CA LEU A 26 -11.93 26.62 10.23
C LEU A 26 -10.75 25.89 9.55
N ALA A 27 -10.31 26.34 8.37
CA ALA A 27 -9.09 25.85 7.73
C ALA A 27 -7.86 26.24 8.56
N ASP A 28 -7.78 27.50 9.02
CA ASP A 28 -6.74 27.97 9.93
C ASP A 28 -6.80 27.26 11.29
N ALA A 29 -8.00 27.02 11.84
CA ALA A 29 -8.17 26.31 13.11
C ALA A 29 -7.78 24.83 12.99
N MET A 30 -8.17 24.14 11.90
CA MET A 30 -7.72 22.78 11.60
C MET A 30 -6.21 22.74 11.34
N THR A 31 -5.65 23.76 10.71
CA THR A 31 -4.20 23.89 10.54
C THR A 31 -3.52 24.10 11.90
N ILE A 32 -4.03 24.95 12.78
CA ILE A 32 -3.46 25.15 14.13
C ILE A 32 -3.60 23.89 14.99
N LEU A 33 -4.70 23.14 14.87
CA LEU A 33 -4.91 21.88 15.60
C LEU A 33 -4.05 20.73 15.05
N CYS A 34 -3.90 20.63 13.73
CA CYS A 34 -3.16 19.55 13.06
C CYS A 34 -1.67 19.85 12.88
N HIS A 35 -1.23 21.11 12.98
CA HIS A 35 0.13 21.54 12.67
C HIS A 35 0.89 21.98 13.94
N ARG A 36 0.93 21.12 14.98
CA ARG A 36 2.07 21.11 15.91
C ARG A 36 3.27 20.43 15.24
N THR A 37 3.70 20.94 14.10
CA THR A 37 4.99 20.52 13.54
C THR A 37 6.08 21.07 14.45
N PRO A 38 6.91 20.21 15.06
CA PRO A 38 8.07 20.69 15.78
C PRO A 38 8.96 21.50 14.83
N PRO A 39 9.67 22.53 15.33
CA PRO A 39 10.59 23.31 14.51
C PRO A 39 11.60 22.36 13.82
N ALA A 40 11.97 22.67 12.59
CA ALA A 40 12.74 21.81 11.68
C ALA A 40 14.09 21.26 12.22
N GLY A 41 14.55 21.75 13.38
CA GLY A 41 15.74 21.28 14.09
C GLY A 41 15.49 20.24 15.19
N LYS A 42 14.24 19.86 15.49
CA LYS A 42 13.92 18.83 16.49
C LYS A 42 13.40 17.56 15.83
N PRO A 43 13.80 16.36 16.31
CA PRO A 43 13.22 15.12 15.82
C PRO A 43 11.70 15.11 16.09
N MET A 44 10.93 14.60 15.13
CA MET A 44 9.48 14.51 15.28
C MET A 44 9.14 13.50 16.39
N ALA A 45 8.31 13.91 17.35
CA ALA A 45 8.03 13.13 18.56
C ALA A 45 7.20 11.86 18.30
N ASP A 46 6.56 11.77 17.14
CA ASP A 46 5.69 10.70 16.69
C ASP A 46 6.43 9.55 15.98
N ILE A 47 7.69 9.74 15.57
CA ILE A 47 8.47 8.70 14.88
C ILE A 47 8.45 7.35 15.62
N PRO A 48 8.69 7.26 16.94
CA PRO A 48 8.67 5.96 17.62
C PRO A 48 7.31 5.25 17.53
N SER A 49 6.21 5.98 17.71
CA SER A 49 4.85 5.46 17.59
C SER A 49 4.56 4.99 16.16
N LEU A 50 4.99 5.77 15.17
CA LEU A 50 4.87 5.46 13.75
C LEU A 50 5.59 4.15 13.42
N LYS A 51 6.84 3.98 13.89
CA LYS A 51 7.59 2.73 13.72
C LYS A 51 6.84 1.53 14.32
N ALA A 52 6.26 1.68 15.51
CA ALA A 52 5.51 0.60 16.14
C ALA A 52 4.27 0.19 15.32
N VAL A 53 3.56 1.16 14.73
CA VAL A 53 2.40 0.88 13.85
C VAL A 53 2.84 0.14 12.58
N TYR A 54 3.94 0.54 11.95
CA TYR A 54 4.46 -0.15 10.77
C TYR A 54 4.90 -1.58 11.09
N VAL A 55 5.67 -1.80 12.15
CA VAL A 55 6.16 -3.13 12.52
C VAL A 55 5.01 -4.05 12.91
N SER A 56 4.06 -3.57 13.72
CA SER A 56 2.89 -4.38 14.11
C SER A 56 2.02 -4.74 12.90
N SER A 57 1.77 -3.78 12.00
CA SER A 57 1.00 -3.99 10.76
C SER A 57 1.69 -4.95 9.81
N PHE A 58 3.03 -4.85 9.68
CA PHE A 58 3.85 -5.74 8.87
C PHE A 58 3.74 -7.19 9.38
N CYS A 59 3.95 -7.38 10.69
CA CYS A 59 3.86 -8.70 11.31
C CYS A 59 2.46 -9.30 11.15
N ALA A 60 1.41 -8.52 11.45
CA ALA A 60 0.03 -8.96 11.31
C ALA A 60 -0.29 -9.39 9.87
N ALA A 61 0.07 -8.57 8.87
CA ALA A 61 -0.15 -8.90 7.46
C ALA A 61 0.62 -10.14 7.01
N ALA A 62 1.89 -10.29 7.43
CA ALA A 62 2.70 -11.45 7.11
C ALA A 62 2.15 -12.74 7.71
N PHE A 63 1.72 -12.70 8.98
CA PHE A 63 1.06 -13.84 9.62
C PHE A 63 -0.22 -14.21 8.89
N ILE A 64 -1.10 -13.25 8.59
CA ILE A 64 -2.35 -13.51 7.86
C ILE A 64 -2.06 -14.17 6.50
N HIS A 65 -1.05 -13.71 5.75
CA HIS A 65 -0.66 -14.31 4.47
C HIS A 65 -0.19 -15.77 4.63
N ILE A 66 0.72 -16.03 5.57
CA ILE A 66 1.24 -17.38 5.81
C ILE A 66 0.13 -18.31 6.30
N PHE A 67 -0.69 -17.87 7.25
CA PHE A 67 -1.79 -18.65 7.81
C PHE A 67 -2.86 -18.96 6.77
N THR A 68 -3.15 -18.05 5.84
CA THR A 68 -4.14 -18.28 4.77
C THR A 68 -3.61 -19.21 3.67
N LEU A 69 -2.30 -19.17 3.38
CA LEU A 69 -1.69 -20.10 2.41
C LEU A 69 -1.44 -21.50 2.99
N SER A 70 -1.21 -21.60 4.30
CA SER A 70 -0.85 -22.88 4.94
C SER A 70 -1.84 -24.03 4.68
N PRO A 71 -3.19 -23.87 4.69
CA PRO A 71 -4.11 -24.97 4.49
C PRO A 71 -4.15 -25.39 3.02
N ALA A 72 -3.97 -24.44 2.09
CA ALA A 72 -3.89 -24.72 0.66
C ALA A 72 -2.67 -25.58 0.34
N LEU A 73 -1.54 -25.35 1.03
CA LEU A 73 -0.30 -26.09 0.80
C LEU A 73 -0.23 -27.42 1.58
N SER A 74 -0.87 -27.52 2.74
CA SER A 74 -0.75 -28.69 3.64
C SER A 74 -1.90 -29.68 3.58
N ARG A 75 -3.16 -29.22 3.44
CA ARG A 75 -4.35 -30.09 3.55
C ARG A 75 -4.85 -30.62 2.22
N TYR A 76 -4.51 -29.96 1.12
CA TYR A 76 -5.02 -30.28 -0.20
C TYR A 76 -3.86 -30.46 -1.20
N PRO A 77 -3.17 -31.61 -1.20
CA PRO A 77 -2.00 -31.84 -2.07
C PRO A 77 -2.32 -31.73 -3.57
N ASN A 78 -3.60 -31.91 -3.95
CA ASN A 78 -4.07 -31.78 -5.32
C ASN A 78 -4.47 -30.34 -5.72
N LEU A 79 -4.46 -29.41 -4.76
CA LEU A 79 -4.78 -28.00 -4.95
C LEU A 79 -3.48 -27.23 -5.22
N THR A 80 -3.28 -26.83 -6.46
CA THR A 80 -2.14 -25.98 -6.83
C THR A 80 -2.51 -24.51 -6.66
N LEU A 81 -1.54 -23.65 -6.33
CA LEU A 81 -1.75 -22.19 -6.27
C LEU A 81 -2.32 -21.64 -7.59
N ALA A 82 -1.93 -22.22 -8.73
CA ALA A 82 -2.49 -21.88 -10.03
C ALA A 82 -4.01 -22.10 -10.08
N LYS A 83 -4.55 -23.19 -9.50
CA LYS A 83 -6.01 -23.42 -9.46
C LYS A 83 -6.77 -22.38 -8.62
N ILE A 84 -6.09 -21.78 -7.64
CA ILE A 84 -6.66 -20.74 -6.78
C ILE A 84 -6.64 -19.39 -7.51
N PHE A 85 -5.52 -19.05 -8.14
CA PHE A 85 -5.25 -17.72 -8.66
C PHE A 85 -5.43 -17.54 -10.18
N VAL A 86 -5.74 -18.62 -10.93
CA VAL A 86 -5.99 -18.56 -12.38
C VAL A 86 -7.47 -18.89 -12.66
N PRO A 87 -8.19 -18.07 -13.46
CA PRO A 87 -9.55 -18.37 -13.86
C PRO A 87 -9.57 -19.62 -14.76
N TYR A 88 -10.53 -20.52 -14.55
CA TYR A 88 -10.65 -21.77 -15.33
C TYR A 88 -11.15 -21.51 -16.76
N SER A 89 -11.70 -20.33 -17.01
CA SER A 89 -12.38 -19.95 -18.25
C SER A 89 -11.59 -18.93 -19.06
N ILE A 90 -10.53 -19.38 -19.73
CA ILE A 90 -10.11 -18.77 -21.01
C ILE A 90 -10.11 -19.90 -22.05
N ASN A 91 -11.29 -20.45 -22.31
CA ASN A 91 -11.52 -21.16 -23.57
C ASN A 91 -12.17 -20.15 -24.51
N ILE A 92 -11.36 -19.61 -25.44
CA ILE A 92 -11.80 -18.78 -26.59
C ILE A 92 -12.41 -19.69 -27.67
N SER A 93 -13.08 -20.74 -27.23
CA SER A 93 -13.80 -21.69 -28.09
C SER A 93 -15.24 -21.51 -27.65
N GLY A 94 -16.11 -21.05 -28.56
CA GLY A 94 -17.50 -20.63 -28.31
C GLY A 94 -18.45 -21.75 -27.85
N ASP A 95 -17.98 -22.62 -26.96
CA ASP A 95 -18.75 -23.69 -26.36
C ASP A 95 -19.54 -23.11 -25.17
N LEU A 96 -20.87 -23.07 -25.33
CA LEU A 96 -21.84 -22.57 -24.35
C LEU A 96 -21.95 -23.54 -23.16
N ARG A 97 -20.85 -23.79 -22.46
CA ARG A 97 -20.88 -24.54 -21.20
C ARG A 97 -21.61 -23.72 -20.16
N PHE A 98 -22.57 -24.35 -19.48
CA PHE A 98 -23.22 -23.79 -18.28
C PHE A 98 -22.17 -23.64 -17.16
N ILE A 99 -21.47 -22.52 -17.14
CA ILE A 99 -20.58 -22.14 -16.04
C ILE A 99 -21.45 -21.94 -14.81
N SER A 100 -21.17 -22.67 -13.72
CA SER A 100 -21.89 -22.54 -12.45
C SER A 100 -21.84 -21.09 -11.93
N VAL A 101 -22.88 -20.67 -11.22
CA VAL A 101 -22.93 -19.32 -10.62
C VAL A 101 -21.73 -19.08 -9.70
N SER A 102 -21.32 -20.11 -8.95
CA SER A 102 -20.14 -20.07 -8.08
C SER A 102 -18.85 -19.78 -8.87
N GLU A 103 -18.68 -20.37 -10.05
CA GLU A 103 -17.48 -20.20 -10.86
C GLU A 103 -17.43 -18.80 -11.53
N ARG A 104 -18.59 -18.27 -11.94
CA ARG A 104 -18.71 -16.88 -12.43
C ARG A 104 -18.35 -15.87 -11.35
N ILE A 105 -18.88 -16.05 -10.15
CA ILE A 105 -18.58 -15.20 -8.99
C ILE A 105 -17.08 -15.29 -8.66
N ARG A 106 -16.51 -16.50 -8.64
CA ARG A 106 -15.07 -16.69 -8.43
C ARG A 106 -14.23 -15.94 -9.46
N SER A 107 -14.61 -16.00 -10.74
CA SER A 107 -13.89 -15.30 -11.81
C SER A 107 -13.93 -13.78 -11.65
N LEU A 108 -15.07 -13.22 -11.20
CA LEU A 108 -15.18 -11.77 -10.92
C LEU A 108 -14.26 -11.37 -9.76
N TRP A 109 -14.33 -12.09 -8.64
CA TRP A 109 -13.44 -11.85 -7.50
C TRP A 109 -11.96 -11.93 -7.86
N LEU A 110 -11.61 -12.88 -8.72
CA LEU A 110 -10.23 -13.06 -9.16
C LEU A 110 -9.77 -11.93 -10.07
N ALA A 111 -10.64 -11.43 -10.95
CA ALA A 111 -10.35 -10.24 -11.76
C ALA A 111 -10.12 -9.01 -10.86
N ASP A 112 -11.01 -8.75 -9.91
CA ASP A 112 -10.88 -7.63 -8.97
C ASP A 112 -9.59 -7.75 -8.14
N TYR A 113 -9.30 -8.97 -7.66
CA TYR A 113 -8.06 -9.27 -6.95
C TYR A 113 -6.82 -8.91 -7.79
N TRP A 114 -6.75 -9.36 -9.05
CA TRP A 114 -5.59 -9.10 -9.92
C TRP A 114 -5.44 -7.62 -10.26
N VAL A 115 -6.55 -6.91 -10.50
CA VAL A 115 -6.54 -5.47 -10.75
C VAL A 115 -6.00 -4.72 -9.53
N ILE A 116 -6.54 -5.00 -8.34
CA ILE A 116 -6.10 -4.35 -7.10
C ILE A 116 -4.64 -4.71 -6.79
N TRP A 117 -4.26 -5.98 -6.93
CA TRP A 117 -2.91 -6.44 -6.65
C TRP A 117 -1.89 -5.77 -7.57
N THR A 118 -2.12 -5.76 -8.88
CA THR A 118 -1.21 -5.14 -9.85
C THR A 118 -1.11 -3.62 -9.67
N ALA A 119 -2.24 -2.94 -9.47
CA ALA A 119 -2.27 -1.50 -9.19
C ALA A 119 -1.48 -1.17 -7.93
N THR A 120 -1.61 -1.99 -6.89
CA THR A 120 -0.90 -1.78 -5.63
C THR A 120 0.61 -2.04 -5.76
N MET A 121 1.03 -3.07 -6.50
CA MET A 121 2.45 -3.30 -6.78
C MET A 121 3.05 -2.16 -7.61
N ALA A 122 2.32 -1.67 -8.61
CA ALA A 122 2.72 -0.50 -9.38
C ALA A 122 2.85 0.74 -8.46
N TRP A 123 1.91 0.94 -7.53
CA TRP A 123 1.96 2.04 -6.56
C TRP A 123 3.19 1.96 -5.66
N CYS A 124 3.58 0.76 -5.20
CA CYS A 124 4.82 0.56 -4.45
C CYS A 124 6.08 0.91 -5.26
N VAL A 125 6.12 0.64 -6.56
CA VAL A 125 7.26 1.04 -7.41
C VAL A 125 7.25 2.55 -7.65
N LEU A 126 6.07 3.14 -7.91
CA LEU A 126 5.89 4.58 -8.09
C LEU A 126 6.28 5.37 -6.84
N ALA A 127 5.99 4.84 -5.66
CA ALA A 127 6.45 5.37 -4.38
C ALA A 127 7.97 5.53 -4.30
N VAL A 128 8.72 4.52 -4.73
CA VAL A 128 10.18 4.57 -4.74
C VAL A 128 10.70 5.49 -5.84
N TRP A 129 10.05 5.48 -7.01
CA TRP A 129 10.35 6.41 -8.08
C TRP A 129 10.14 7.87 -7.65
N ASP A 130 9.07 8.18 -6.93
CA ASP A 130 8.81 9.51 -6.39
C ASP A 130 9.93 9.96 -5.45
N MET A 131 10.41 9.07 -4.56
CA MET A 131 11.56 9.37 -3.69
C MET A 131 12.87 9.58 -4.46
N ASN A 132 13.08 8.89 -5.58
CA ASN A 132 14.20 9.16 -6.47
C ASN A 132 14.05 10.50 -7.19
N ARG A 133 12.83 10.83 -7.64
CA ARG A 133 12.50 12.06 -8.36
C ARG A 133 12.75 13.31 -7.52
N VAL A 134 12.48 13.25 -6.21
CA VAL A 134 12.73 14.36 -5.27
C VAL A 134 14.10 14.31 -4.60
N ASP A 135 15.05 13.52 -5.14
CA ASP A 135 16.42 13.35 -4.63
C ASP A 135 16.51 12.93 -3.15
N ARG A 136 15.46 12.30 -2.60
CA ARG A 136 15.44 11.74 -1.23
C ARG A 136 16.02 10.32 -1.18
N ALA A 137 16.13 9.66 -2.33
CA ALA A 137 16.73 8.35 -2.48
C ALA A 137 17.40 8.19 -3.87
N ARG A 138 18.26 7.18 -4.02
CA ARG A 138 18.87 6.80 -5.31
C ARG A 138 18.85 5.28 -5.46
N VAL A 139 17.65 4.73 -5.66
CA VAL A 139 17.42 3.28 -5.74
C VAL A 139 17.13 2.86 -7.17
N ASN A 140 17.71 1.76 -7.64
CA ASN A 140 17.42 1.21 -8.96
C ASN A 140 16.00 0.61 -9.02
N LEU A 141 15.13 1.16 -9.87
CA LEU A 141 13.72 0.73 -9.97
C LEU A 141 13.54 -0.72 -10.44
N ARG A 142 14.47 -1.27 -11.22
CA ARG A 142 14.40 -2.68 -11.66
C ARG A 142 14.55 -3.62 -10.47
N VAL A 143 15.48 -3.29 -9.57
CA VAL A 143 15.69 -4.04 -8.33
C VAL A 143 14.48 -3.90 -7.41
N VAL A 144 13.90 -2.70 -7.30
CA VAL A 144 12.69 -2.45 -6.52
C VAL A 144 11.53 -3.29 -7.02
N PHE A 145 11.31 -3.33 -8.34
CA PHE A 145 10.26 -4.15 -8.94
C PHE A 145 10.41 -5.63 -8.52
N VAL A 146 11.63 -6.19 -8.65
CA VAL A 146 11.91 -7.58 -8.25
C VAL A 146 11.67 -7.79 -6.75
N ILE A 147 12.17 -6.89 -5.89
CA ILE A 147 11.99 -7.00 -4.44
C ILE A 147 10.52 -6.91 -4.03
N VAL A 148 9.75 -5.99 -4.62
CA VAL A 148 8.32 -5.82 -4.35
C VAL A 148 7.55 -7.07 -4.75
N VAL A 149 7.82 -7.64 -5.93
CA VAL A 149 7.16 -8.87 -6.38
C VAL A 149 7.54 -10.05 -5.48
N LEU A 150 8.82 -10.24 -5.18
CA LEU A 150 9.27 -11.34 -4.30
C LEU A 150 8.74 -11.20 -2.88
N GLY A 151 8.72 -9.97 -2.34
CA GLY A 151 8.12 -9.67 -1.04
C GLY A 151 6.63 -10.00 -1.02
N ALA A 152 5.90 -9.62 -2.08
CA ALA A 152 4.46 -9.86 -2.16
C ALA A 152 4.13 -11.35 -2.23
N VAL A 153 4.96 -12.15 -2.89
CA VAL A 153 4.81 -13.61 -2.94
C VAL A 153 5.18 -14.26 -1.60
N ALA A 154 6.33 -13.90 -1.03
CA ALA A 154 6.87 -14.56 0.16
C ALA A 154 6.18 -14.16 1.46
N LEU A 155 5.94 -12.86 1.65
CA LEU A 155 5.41 -12.28 2.89
C LEU A 155 3.97 -11.77 2.75
N GLY A 156 3.49 -11.66 1.50
CA GLY A 156 2.18 -11.16 1.19
C GLY A 156 2.20 -9.70 0.71
N PRO A 157 1.21 -9.31 -0.10
CA PRO A 157 1.12 -7.95 -0.64
C PRO A 157 0.95 -6.90 0.46
N GLY A 158 0.17 -7.21 1.51
CA GLY A 158 -0.04 -6.32 2.65
C GLY A 158 1.26 -5.96 3.38
N ALA A 159 2.05 -6.97 3.76
CA ALA A 159 3.33 -6.77 4.43
C ALA A 159 4.31 -5.97 3.54
N THR A 160 4.31 -6.26 2.24
CA THR A 160 5.16 -5.55 1.27
C THR A 160 4.83 -4.07 1.17
N ILE A 161 3.54 -3.71 1.08
CA ILE A 161 3.10 -2.30 1.05
C ILE A 161 3.54 -1.57 2.31
N VAL A 162 3.29 -2.18 3.47
CA VAL A 162 3.66 -1.62 4.78
C VAL A 162 5.17 -1.39 4.85
N ALA A 163 5.99 -2.33 4.36
CA ALA A 163 7.44 -2.16 4.31
C ALA A 163 7.89 -1.01 3.39
N VAL A 164 7.27 -0.87 2.21
CA VAL A 164 7.56 0.22 1.27
C VAL A 164 7.16 1.59 1.86
N TRP A 165 6.03 1.68 2.54
CA TRP A 165 5.59 2.88 3.25
C TRP A 165 6.44 3.25 4.44
N TYR A 166 6.80 2.26 5.25
CA TYR A 166 7.78 2.45 6.31
C TYR A 166 9.08 3.04 5.77
N TRP A 167 9.63 2.45 4.70
CA TRP A 167 10.83 2.95 4.05
C TRP A 167 10.66 4.37 3.51
N ARG A 168 9.53 4.66 2.84
CA ARG A 168 9.25 5.99 2.28
C ARG A 168 9.22 7.05 3.37
N GLU A 169 8.52 6.80 4.46
CA GLU A 169 8.45 7.74 5.57
C GLU A 169 9.80 7.96 6.23
N GLU A 170 10.62 6.92 6.39
CA GLU A 170 12.00 7.10 6.86
C GLU A 170 12.85 7.98 5.94
N LYS A 171 12.57 8.00 4.62
CA LYS A 171 13.23 8.93 3.69
C LYS A 171 12.69 10.36 3.81
N MET A 172 11.39 10.52 4.04
CA MET A 172 10.77 11.84 4.20
C MET A 172 11.12 12.49 5.54
N ALA A 173 11.24 11.71 6.62
CA ALA A 173 11.56 12.19 7.96
C ALA A 173 13.00 12.76 8.08
N LYS A 174 13.87 12.52 7.09
CA LYS A 174 15.22 13.09 7.05
C LYS A 174 15.18 14.56 6.59
N VAL A 175 14.74 15.45 7.47
CA VAL A 175 14.73 16.91 7.26
C VAL A 175 15.87 17.65 7.95
N LEU A 176 16.65 16.98 8.80
CA LEU A 176 17.85 17.58 9.40
C LEU A 176 18.92 17.76 8.32
N PHE A 177 19.01 18.98 7.80
CA PHE A 177 20.21 19.43 7.12
C PHE A 177 21.40 19.12 8.02
N ARG A 178 22.39 18.41 7.47
CA ARG A 178 23.68 18.24 8.12
C ARG A 178 24.17 19.64 8.51
N LYS A 179 24.47 19.84 9.79
CA LYS A 179 25.05 21.10 10.28
C LYS A 179 26.50 21.16 9.77
N ASP A 180 26.67 21.63 8.54
CA ASP A 180 27.97 21.69 7.88
C ASP A 180 28.79 22.86 8.44
N TRP A 181 29.60 22.55 9.46
CA TRP A 181 31.01 22.94 9.63
C TRP A 181 31.46 24.40 9.32
N ARG A 182 30.74 25.43 9.77
CA ARG A 182 31.39 26.76 9.94
C ARG A 182 31.24 27.29 11.35
N SER A 183 32.02 26.72 12.27
CA SER A 183 32.48 27.47 13.43
C SER A 183 33.68 28.32 12.99
N PRO A 184 33.62 29.66 13.07
CA PRO A 184 34.83 30.46 12.94
C PRO A 184 35.71 30.13 14.15
N THR A 185 36.90 29.58 13.88
CA THR A 185 37.96 29.51 14.88
C THR A 185 38.24 30.93 15.36
N LYS A 186 38.19 31.10 16.69
CA LYS A 186 38.58 32.31 17.40
C LYS A 186 40.02 32.70 17.09
#